data_AF-A0A6A5GX91-F1
#
_entry.id   AF-A0A6A5GX91-F1
#
_cell.length_a   1.000
_cell.length_b   1.000
_cell.length_c   1.000
_cell.angle_alpha   90.00
_cell.angle_beta   90.00
_cell.angle_gamma   90.00
#
_symmetry.space_group_name_H-M   'P 1'
#
loop_
_entity.id
_entity.type
_entity.pdbx_description
1 polymer ?
#
loop_
_entity_poly.entity_id
_entity_poly.type
_entity_poly.pdbx_seq_one_letter_code
_entity_poly.pdbx_strand_id
1 'polypeptide(L)'
;MAPANKENRLPKKPKAAPDPKLRNFLFQLVLKSENDANLSQIIKWTKKENLEFQLVDRQEVARQWSIHKGGNKRMDYESLSRSLRFYYGMNIMRKIPGKNFRYQFIPDDWTRAELAKWNARRFSIATILGSETAGN
;
A
#
# COMPACT_ATOMS: atom_id res chain seq x y z
N MET A 1 -24.96 40.10 -30.26
CA MET A 1 -23.65 39.65 -30.79
C MET A 1 -22.84 39.10 -29.62
N ALA A 2 -22.28 37.89 -29.76
CA ALA A 2 -21.63 37.07 -28.73
C ALA A 2 -20.15 37.49 -28.46
N PRO A 3 -19.33 36.80 -27.62
CA PRO A 3 -19.62 35.68 -26.70
C PRO A 3 -18.99 35.80 -25.29
N ALA A 4 -19.38 34.86 -24.42
CA ALA A 4 -18.81 34.58 -23.11
C ALA A 4 -17.28 34.38 -23.13
N ASN A 5 -16.55 35.08 -22.25
CA ASN A 5 -15.13 34.85 -22.02
C ASN A 5 -14.92 33.67 -21.06
N LYS A 6 -14.53 32.53 -21.62
CA LYS A 6 -14.08 31.32 -20.92
C LYS A 6 -12.56 31.34 -20.81
N GLU A 7 -11.95 32.10 -19.91
CA GLU A 7 -10.50 31.93 -19.70
C GLU A 7 -10.03 32.47 -18.34
N ASN A 8 -10.36 31.77 -17.26
CA ASN A 8 -9.51 31.79 -16.08
C ASN A 8 -9.58 30.46 -15.32
N ARG A 9 -9.17 29.39 -15.99
CA ARG A 9 -8.78 28.16 -15.29
C ARG A 9 -7.27 28.16 -15.25
N LEU A 10 -6.74 28.54 -14.08
CA LEU A 10 -5.35 28.32 -13.67
C LEU A 10 -4.81 27.02 -14.29
N PRO A 11 -3.55 26.99 -14.78
CA PRO A 11 -2.98 25.74 -15.27
C PRO A 11 -3.10 24.70 -14.16
N LYS A 12 -3.83 23.61 -14.43
CA LYS A 12 -3.94 22.50 -13.48
C LYS A 12 -2.51 22.03 -13.22
N LYS A 13 -1.99 22.31 -12.02
CA LYS A 13 -0.66 21.86 -11.58
C LYS A 13 -0.45 20.41 -12.05
N PRO A 14 0.71 20.05 -12.62
CA PRO A 14 1.01 18.66 -12.91
C PRO A 14 0.77 17.86 -11.63
N LYS A 15 -0.04 16.81 -11.73
CA LYS A 15 -0.45 16.02 -10.55
C LYS A 15 0.82 15.57 -9.85
N ALA A 16 1.01 16.04 -8.61
CA ALA A 16 2.15 15.69 -7.77
C ALA A 16 2.41 14.19 -7.86
N ALA A 17 3.69 13.80 -7.90
CA ALA A 17 4.10 12.40 -7.91
C ALA A 17 3.27 11.62 -6.86
N PRO A 18 2.69 10.47 -7.22
CA PRO A 18 1.83 9.72 -6.34
C PRO A 18 2.59 9.39 -5.06
N ASP A 19 1.93 9.68 -3.95
CA ASP A 19 2.49 9.62 -2.61
C ASP A 19 3.09 8.23 -2.35
N PRO A 20 4.42 8.08 -2.16
CA PRO A 20 5.04 6.79 -1.86
C PRO A 20 4.52 6.18 -0.55
N LYS A 21 3.88 6.98 0.32
CA LYS A 21 3.33 6.51 1.58
C LYS A 21 2.26 5.43 1.42
N LEU A 22 1.38 5.50 0.40
CA LEU A 22 0.35 4.47 0.20
C LEU A 22 1.00 3.13 -0.18
N ARG A 23 1.91 3.12 -1.15
CA ARG A 23 2.65 1.92 -1.53
C ARG A 23 3.37 1.31 -0.32
N ASN A 24 4.08 2.14 0.45
CA ASN A 24 4.81 1.67 1.63
C ASN A 24 3.86 1.10 2.70
N PHE A 25 2.73 1.76 2.93
CA PHE A 25 1.67 1.29 3.83
C PHE A 25 1.13 -0.06 3.39
N LEU A 26 0.77 -0.22 2.11
CA LEU A 26 0.25 -1.49 1.60
C LEU A 26 1.27 -2.62 1.73
N PHE A 27 2.55 -2.34 1.43
CA PHE A 27 3.63 -3.32 1.55
C PHE A 27 3.79 -3.78 3.00
N GLN A 28 3.82 -2.85 3.97
CA GLN A 28 3.89 -3.20 5.39
C GLN A 28 2.66 -3.95 5.87
N LEU A 29 1.46 -3.58 5.39
CA LEU A 29 0.21 -4.22 5.79
C LEU A 29 0.17 -5.69 5.31
N VAL A 30 0.61 -5.95 4.07
CA VAL A 30 0.68 -7.32 3.55
C VAL A 30 1.78 -8.14 4.23
N LEU A 31 2.92 -7.55 4.58
CA LEU A 31 3.95 -8.25 5.37
C LEU A 31 3.39 -8.70 6.73
N LYS A 32 2.69 -7.79 7.44
CA LYS A 32 2.08 -8.11 8.74
C LYS A 32 1.02 -9.21 8.65
N SER A 33 0.29 -9.28 7.53
CA SER A 33 -0.72 -10.32 7.30
C SER A 33 -0.16 -11.74 7.37
N GLU A 34 1.15 -11.95 7.18
CA GLU A 34 1.78 -13.27 7.26
C GLU A 34 1.68 -13.91 8.65
N ASN A 35 1.65 -13.10 9.71
CA ASN A 35 1.59 -13.59 11.09
C ASN A 35 0.28 -13.20 11.80
N ASP A 36 -0.64 -12.52 11.11
CA ASP A 36 -1.89 -12.03 11.67
C ASP A 36 -3.06 -12.49 10.80
N ALA A 37 -3.84 -13.44 11.33
CA ALA A 37 -4.99 -14.02 10.66
C ALA A 37 -6.09 -13.00 10.36
N ASN A 38 -6.26 -11.98 11.21
CA ASN A 38 -7.24 -10.92 10.99
C ASN A 38 -6.83 -10.04 9.82
N LEU A 39 -5.54 -9.66 9.76
CA LEU A 39 -5.00 -8.90 8.63
C LEU A 39 -5.05 -9.71 7.33
N SER A 40 -4.86 -11.03 7.38
CA SER A 40 -5.01 -11.92 6.23
C SER A 40 -6.42 -11.93 5.61
N GLN A 41 -7.47 -11.58 6.37
CA GLN A 41 -8.83 -11.38 5.84
C GLN A 41 -9.01 -10.03 5.13
N ILE A 42 -8.05 -9.11 5.29
CA ILE A 42 -8.09 -7.75 4.74
C ILE A 42 -7.18 -7.64 3.51
N ILE A 43 -5.95 -8.10 3.64
CA ILE A 43 -4.92 -8.11 2.59
C ILE A 43 -3.99 -9.29 2.82
N LYS A 44 -3.55 -9.95 1.74
CA LYS A 44 -2.59 -11.06 1.86
C LYS A 44 -1.73 -11.25 0.63
N TRP A 45 -0.58 -11.88 0.81
CA TRP A 45 0.22 -12.39 -0.29
C TRP A 45 -0.56 -13.49 -1.04
N THR A 46 -0.50 -13.45 -2.36
CA THR A 46 -0.93 -14.56 -3.21
C THR A 46 0.26 -15.34 -3.76
N LYS A 47 1.35 -14.63 -4.08
CA LYS A 47 2.67 -15.19 -4.45
C LYS A 47 3.75 -14.25 -3.93
N LYS A 48 4.32 -14.54 -2.76
CA LYS A 48 5.27 -13.64 -2.08
C LYS A 48 6.56 -13.49 -2.87
N GLU A 49 7.02 -14.56 -3.51
CA GLU A 49 8.22 -14.62 -4.35
C GLU A 49 8.13 -13.61 -5.51
N ASN A 50 6.91 -13.40 -6.01
CA ASN A 50 6.61 -12.44 -7.08
C ASN A 50 6.15 -11.08 -6.54
N LEU A 51 6.10 -10.85 -5.22
CA LEU A 51 5.47 -9.68 -4.60
C LEU A 51 4.01 -9.47 -5.07
N GLU A 52 3.29 -10.54 -5.39
CA GLU A 52 1.88 -10.52 -5.76
C GLU A 52 1.01 -10.62 -4.51
N PHE A 53 0.05 -9.71 -4.38
CA PHE A 53 -0.87 -9.66 -3.25
C PHE A 53 -2.31 -9.37 -3.70
N GLN A 54 -3.25 -9.65 -2.81
CA GLN A 54 -4.67 -9.41 -3.00
C GLN A 54 -5.21 -8.53 -1.88
N LEU A 55 -6.01 -7.52 -2.25
CA LEU A 55 -6.92 -6.87 -1.30
C LEU A 55 -8.15 -7.77 -1.16
N VAL A 56 -8.27 -8.44 -0.01
CA VAL A 56 -9.38 -9.36 0.28
C VAL A 56 -10.61 -8.55 0.65
N ASP A 57 -10.46 -7.64 1.62
CA ASP A 57 -11.44 -6.60 1.92
C ASP A 57 -10.90 -5.23 1.50
N ARG A 58 -11.30 -4.80 0.32
CA ARG A 58 -10.88 -3.52 -0.28
C ARG A 58 -11.36 -2.30 0.50
N GLN A 59 -12.51 -2.39 1.18
CA GLN A 59 -13.07 -1.27 1.94
C GLN A 59 -12.31 -1.10 3.24
N GLU A 60 -12.01 -2.21 3.91
CA GLU A 60 -11.23 -2.19 5.14
C GLU A 60 -9.79 -1.71 4.89
N VAL A 61 -9.16 -2.09 3.78
CA VAL A 61 -7.85 -1.54 3.38
C VAL A 61 -7.89 -0.01 3.23
N ALA A 62 -8.95 0.53 2.61
CA ALA A 62 -9.10 1.97 2.43
C ALA A 62 -9.33 2.69 3.77
N ARG A 63 -10.10 2.08 4.68
CA ARG A 63 -10.32 2.57 6.04
C ARG A 63 -9.02 2.63 6.83
N GLN A 64 -8.24 1.55 6.84
CA GLN A 64 -6.94 1.47 7.52
C GLN A 64 -5.96 2.51 6.97
N TRP A 65 -5.95 2.72 5.66
CA TRP A 65 -5.15 3.77 5.04
C TRP A 65 -5.57 5.19 5.46
N SER A 66 -6.88 5.43 5.62
CA SER A 66 -7.41 6.69 6.12
C SER A 66 -6.94 6.99 7.55
N ILE A 67 -6.97 5.98 8.41
CA ILE A 67 -6.51 6.07 9.81
C ILE A 67 -5.02 6.36 9.86
N HIS A 68 -4.23 5.63 9.07
CA HIS A 68 -2.78 5.81 8.99
C HIS A 68 -2.36 7.25 8.62
N LYS A 69 -3.18 7.97 7.84
CA LYS A 69 -2.93 9.35 7.43
C LYS A 69 -3.53 10.43 8.34
N GLY A 70 -4.10 10.08 9.49
CA GLY A 70 -4.67 11.07 10.42
C GLY A 70 -6.13 11.45 10.14
N GLY A 71 -6.90 10.60 9.44
CA GLY A 71 -8.31 10.40 9.77
C GLY A 71 -9.38 11.44 9.41
N ASN A 72 -9.08 12.58 8.77
CA ASN A 72 -10.10 13.63 8.62
C ASN A 72 -11.12 13.44 7.47
N LYS A 73 -10.91 12.48 6.55
CA LYS A 73 -11.85 12.19 5.47
C LYS A 73 -11.93 10.68 5.25
N ARG A 74 -13.12 10.10 5.42
CA ARG A 74 -13.40 8.68 5.12
C ARG A 74 -12.99 8.38 3.69
N MET A 75 -11.83 7.78 3.52
CA MET A 75 -11.32 7.40 2.20
C MET A 75 -11.91 6.04 1.82
N ASP A 76 -12.49 6.00 0.63
CA ASP A 76 -13.05 4.79 0.03
C ASP A 76 -12.02 4.07 -0.86
N TYR A 77 -12.40 2.87 -1.28
CA TYR A 77 -11.60 2.11 -2.23
C TYR A 77 -11.45 2.83 -3.59
N GLU A 78 -12.43 3.62 -4.03
CA GLU A 78 -12.34 4.31 -5.32
C GLU A 78 -11.16 5.28 -5.35
N SER A 79 -11.02 6.07 -4.29
CA SER A 79 -9.91 7.00 -4.08
C SER A 79 -8.56 6.27 -3.98
N LEU A 80 -8.50 5.18 -3.21
CA LEU A 80 -7.30 4.34 -3.10
C LEU A 80 -6.92 3.73 -4.45
N SER A 81 -7.91 3.23 -5.20
CA SER A 81 -7.72 2.63 -6.52
C SER A 81 -7.19 3.64 -7.54
N ARG A 82 -7.56 4.92 -7.40
CA ARG A 82 -7.02 6.01 -8.23
C ARG A 82 -5.51 6.11 -8.07
N SER A 83 -5.00 6.09 -6.84
CA SER A 83 -3.57 6.10 -6.55
C SER A 83 -2.87 4.85 -7.06
N LEU A 84 -3.48 3.67 -6.89
CA LEU A 84 -2.93 2.42 -7.44
C LEU A 84 -2.75 2.49 -8.97
N ARG A 85 -3.70 3.10 -9.68
CA ARG A 85 -3.59 3.27 -11.15
C ARG A 85 -2.45 4.20 -11.54
N PHE A 86 -2.15 5.23 -10.75
CA PHE A 86 -1.00 6.11 -11.01
C PHE A 86 0.33 5.36 -10.90
N TYR A 87 0.43 4.37 -10.02
CA TYR A 87 1.63 3.56 -9.88
C TYR A 87 1.97 2.70 -11.10
N TYR A 88 1.01 2.40 -11.98
CA TYR A 88 1.25 1.58 -13.17
C TYR A 88 2.18 2.29 -14.15
N GLY A 89 1.91 3.55 -14.46
CA GLY A 89 2.73 4.34 -15.38
C GLY A 89 4.10 4.69 -14.82
N MET A 90 4.30 4.55 -13.50
CA MET A 90 5.56 4.85 -12.81
C MET A 90 6.35 3.59 -12.46
N ASN A 91 5.88 2.42 -12.90
CA ASN A 91 6.55 1.15 -12.64
C ASN A 91 6.79 0.89 -11.13
N ILE A 92 5.86 1.34 -10.27
CA ILE A 92 5.91 1.09 -8.81
C ILE A 92 5.12 -0.18 -8.47
N MET A 93 3.97 -0.36 -9.14
CA MET A 93 3.08 -1.50 -8.99
C MET A 93 2.42 -1.81 -10.33
N ARG A 94 1.86 -3.01 -10.47
CA ARG A 94 1.05 -3.41 -11.64
C ARG A 94 -0.23 -4.12 -11.23
N LYS A 95 -1.28 -3.96 -12.04
CA LYS A 95 -2.51 -4.75 -11.93
C LYS A 95 -2.30 -6.13 -12.54
N ILE A 96 -2.74 -7.18 -11.84
CA ILE A 96 -2.83 -8.50 -12.46
C ILE A 96 -4.13 -8.59 -13.27
N PRO A 97 -4.09 -8.76 -14.61
CA PRO A 97 -5.29 -8.86 -15.43
C PRO A 97 -6.08 -10.14 -15.10
N GLY A 98 -7.40 -10.11 -15.26
CA GLY A 98 -8.28 -11.27 -15.03
C GLY A 98 -8.40 -11.74 -13.58
N LYS A 99 -7.75 -11.07 -12.61
CA LYS A 99 -7.84 -11.40 -11.18
C LYS A 99 -8.40 -10.24 -10.38
N ASN A 100 -9.46 -10.47 -9.60
CA ASN A 100 -10.09 -9.43 -8.80
C ASN A 100 -9.18 -8.94 -7.69
N PHE A 101 -8.97 -7.62 -7.63
CA PHE A 101 -8.21 -6.90 -6.59
C PHE A 101 -6.79 -7.43 -6.32
N ARG A 102 -6.18 -8.10 -7.30
CA ARG A 102 -4.78 -8.52 -7.25
C ARG A 102 -3.86 -7.53 -7.92
N TYR A 103 -2.74 -7.29 -7.26
CA TYR A 103 -1.70 -6.36 -7.67
C TYR A 103 -0.34 -6.98 -7.37
N GLN A 104 0.69 -6.43 -7.98
CA GLN A 104 2.06 -6.84 -7.77
C GLN A 104 2.92 -5.60 -7.59
N PHE A 105 3.78 -5.61 -6.56
CA PHE A 105 4.81 -4.59 -6.44
C PHE A 105 5.92 -4.85 -7.45
N ILE A 106 6.44 -3.80 -8.07
CA ILE A 106 7.64 -3.92 -8.89
C ILE A 106 8.85 -3.96 -7.92
N PRO A 107 9.74 -4.95 -8.03
CA PRO A 107 10.93 -5.03 -7.19
C PRO A 107 11.85 -3.83 -7.43
N ASP A 108 12.32 -3.24 -6.35
CA ASP A 108 13.27 -2.12 -6.29
C ASP A 108 14.12 -2.25 -5.02
N ASP A 109 15.11 -1.38 -4.84
CA ASP A 109 15.97 -1.41 -3.65
C ASP A 109 15.18 -1.28 -2.35
N TRP A 110 14.11 -0.45 -2.34
CA TRP A 110 13.28 -0.26 -1.16
C TRP A 110 12.54 -1.53 -0.75
N THR A 111 11.87 -2.22 -1.67
CA THR A 111 11.13 -3.46 -1.38
C THR A 111 12.06 -4.57 -0.93
N ARG A 112 13.25 -4.67 -1.53
CA ARG A 112 14.28 -5.65 -1.14
C ARG A 112 14.78 -5.39 0.28
N ALA A 113 15.15 -4.14 0.59
CA ALA A 113 15.60 -3.76 1.91
C ALA A 113 14.50 -3.98 2.97
N GLU A 114 13.25 -3.63 2.66
CA GLU A 114 12.14 -3.78 3.59
C GLU A 114 11.81 -5.26 3.85
N LEU A 115 11.86 -6.12 2.83
CA LEU A 115 11.71 -7.56 2.99
C LEU A 115 12.85 -8.18 3.80
N ALA A 116 14.09 -7.74 3.59
CA ALA A 116 15.24 -8.18 4.38
C ALA A 116 15.08 -7.82 5.86
N LYS A 117 14.65 -6.58 6.16
CA LYS A 117 14.32 -6.16 7.54
C LYS A 117 13.20 -7.01 8.14
N TRP A 118 12.13 -7.27 7.39
CA TRP A 118 11.01 -8.09 7.86
C TRP A 118 11.46 -9.51 8.21
N ASN A 119 12.23 -10.15 7.32
CA ASN A 119 12.76 -11.48 7.55
C ASN A 119 13.72 -11.50 8.76
N ALA A 120 14.63 -10.53 8.87
CA ALA A 120 15.53 -10.43 10.01
C ALA A 120 14.77 -10.30 11.34
N ARG A 121 13.67 -9.54 11.38
CA ARG A 121 12.81 -9.42 12.57
C ARG A 121 12.07 -10.72 12.87
N ARG A 122 11.53 -11.38 11.84
CA ARG A 122 10.77 -12.64 11.99
C ARG A 122 11.64 -13.82 12.44
N PHE A 123 12.88 -13.86 11.98
CA PHE A 123 13.84 -14.92 12.29
C PHE A 123 14.86 -14.52 13.37
N SER A 124 14.67 -13.36 14.01
CA SER A 124 15.53 -12.94 15.13
C SER A 124 15.31 -13.83 16.34
N ILE A 125 16.41 -14.31 16.92
CA ILE A 125 16.42 -15.11 18.16
C ILE A 125 15.67 -14.40 19.30
N ALA A 126 15.72 -13.06 19.35
CA ALA A 126 15.01 -12.26 20.37
C ALA A 126 13.48 -12.37 20.30
N THR A 127 12.91 -12.65 19.11
CA THR A 127 11.46 -12.89 18.95
C THR A 127 11.08 -14.34 19.28
N ILE A 128 12.00 -15.29 19.10
CA ILE A 128 11.79 -16.71 19.44
C ILE A 128 11.91 -16.93 20.95
N LEU A 129 12.82 -16.22 21.62
CA LEU A 129 13.11 -16.39 23.05
C LEU A 129 12.33 -15.44 23.98
N GLY A 130 11.44 -14.58 23.47
CA GLY A 130 10.58 -13.73 24.29
C GLY A 130 11.31 -13.05 25.46
N SER A 131 12.41 -12.36 25.18
CA SER A 131 13.24 -11.79 26.26
C SER A 131 12.56 -10.55 26.85
N GLU A 132 11.85 -10.79 27.95
CA GLU A 132 11.52 -9.82 28.99
C GLU A 132 12.84 -9.36 29.62
N THR A 133 13.34 -8.20 29.21
CA THR A 133 14.41 -7.50 29.92
C THR A 133 13.89 -6.14 30.37
N ALA A 134 13.27 -6.12 31.54
CA ALA A 134 13.26 -4.95 32.39
C ALA A 134 14.06 -5.30 33.65
N GLY A 135 15.36 -5.05 33.58
CA GLY A 135 16.24 -5.06 34.73
C GLY A 135 16.40 -3.65 35.29
N ASN A 136 16.28 -3.60 36.62
CA ASN A 136 16.74 -2.58 37.57
C ASN A 136 15.88 -1.33 37.80
#